data_AF-A0A0P7XIT5-F1
#
_entry.id   AF-A0A0P7XIT5-F1
#
_cell.length_a   1.000
_cell.length_b   1.000
_cell.length_c   1.000
_cell.angle_alpha   90.00
_cell.angle_beta   90.00
_cell.angle_gamma   90.00
#
_symmetry.space_group_name_H-M   'P 1'
#
loop_
_entity.id
_entity.type
_entity.pdbx_description
1 polymer ?
#
loop_
_entity_poly.entity_id
_entity_poly.type
_entity_poly.pdbx_seq_one_letter_code
_entity_poly.pdbx_strand_id
1 'polypeptide(L)'
;MCLGIQQYLLENHRMVNIFTDQYYTSFVQELNKILNKWQPEVSPDGVILTDVEEEHLWDCKQLGVYSPFVLLNTLMYFNTKYFGMRTVEQHMELSFTNVLRQSRTTTTTRGPVKVHTVCYYPSLRHRKTKDSALGKRKREESAPAKEQHENRMNPLRCPVKFFEFYLSKCSGTVRNRSDLFYLQPERSCVAESPLWYSSVPVDRATLESMLNRILAVKEIYSDQAAEGYTD
;
A
#
# COMPACT_ATOMS: atom_id res chain seq x y z
N MET A 1 -8.10 2.67 20.20
CA MET A 1 -8.78 1.55 20.89
C MET A 1 -8.55 0.19 20.21
N CYS A 2 -8.96 -0.04 18.96
CA CYS A 2 -8.84 -1.37 18.32
C CYS A 2 -7.40 -1.89 18.18
N LEU A 3 -6.44 -1.03 17.83
CA LEU A 3 -5.02 -1.39 17.80
C LEU A 3 -4.50 -1.79 19.19
N GLY A 4 -4.94 -1.13 20.26
CA GLY A 4 -4.60 -1.53 21.64
C GLY A 4 -5.11 -2.93 22.01
N ILE A 5 -6.31 -3.32 21.54
CA ILE A 5 -6.81 -4.69 21.71
C ILE A 5 -5.91 -5.68 20.95
N GLN A 6 -5.56 -5.36 19.71
CA GLN A 6 -4.67 -6.20 18.91
C GLN A 6 -3.28 -6.33 19.53
N GLN A 7 -2.72 -5.24 20.07
CA GLN A 7 -1.45 -5.23 20.77
C GLN A 7 -1.50 -6.11 22.02
N TYR A 8 -2.52 -5.94 22.86
CA TYR A 8 -2.72 -6.76 24.05
C TYR A 8 -2.77 -8.26 23.72
N LEU A 9 -3.48 -8.64 22.65
CA LEU A 9 -3.54 -10.03 22.21
C LEU A 9 -2.16 -10.56 21.82
N LEU A 10 -1.36 -9.77 21.09
CA LEU A 10 0.00 -10.14 20.69
C LEU A 10 0.95 -10.28 21.88
N GLU A 11 0.91 -9.34 22.82
CA GLU A 11 1.71 -9.36 24.05
C GLU A 11 1.39 -10.57 24.94
N ASN A 12 0.14 -11.05 24.88
CA ASN A 12 -0.31 -12.28 25.56
C ASN A 12 -0.19 -13.53 24.68
N HIS A 13 0.68 -13.51 23.66
CA HIS A 13 0.97 -14.63 22.76
C HIS A 13 -0.24 -15.20 22.00
N ARG A 14 -1.32 -14.43 21.87
CA ARG A 14 -2.45 -14.78 21.00
C ARG A 14 -2.18 -14.27 19.59
N MET A 15 -1.74 -15.17 18.73
CA MET A 15 -1.41 -14.90 17.33
C MET A 15 -2.64 -14.80 16.43
N VAL A 16 -3.69 -14.12 16.90
CA VAL A 16 -4.89 -13.82 16.13
C VAL A 16 -4.83 -12.38 15.63
N ASN A 17 -5.41 -12.13 14.46
CA ASN A 17 -5.56 -10.79 13.92
C ASN A 17 -7.05 -10.41 13.82
N ILE A 18 -7.49 -9.48 14.66
CA ILE A 18 -8.90 -9.06 14.75
C ILE A 18 -9.38 -8.31 13.50
N PHE A 19 -8.46 -7.87 12.63
CA PHE A 19 -8.75 -7.13 11.41
C PHE A 19 -8.80 -8.00 10.16
N THR A 20 -8.21 -9.21 10.19
CA THR A 20 -8.06 -10.05 8.99
C THR A 20 -8.56 -11.48 9.15
N ASP A 21 -8.61 -12.01 10.37
CA ASP A 21 -8.99 -13.42 10.56
C ASP A 21 -10.50 -13.61 10.42
N GLN A 22 -10.89 -14.73 9.81
CA GLN A 22 -12.28 -15.04 9.45
C GLN A 22 -13.22 -15.08 10.67
N TYR A 23 -12.71 -15.41 11.86
CA TYR A 23 -13.51 -15.42 13.09
C TYR A 23 -13.99 -14.03 13.52
N TYR A 24 -13.36 -12.95 13.03
CA TYR A 24 -13.67 -11.57 13.41
C TYR A 24 -14.37 -10.78 12.29
N THR A 25 -14.90 -11.44 11.25
CA THR A 25 -15.54 -10.75 10.12
C THR A 25 -16.67 -9.81 10.55
N SER A 26 -17.50 -10.20 11.53
CA SER A 26 -18.56 -9.32 12.05
C SER A 26 -17.99 -8.08 12.75
N PHE A 27 -16.90 -8.21 13.50
CA PHE A 27 -16.21 -7.07 14.11
C PHE A 27 -15.65 -6.13 13.03
N VAL A 28 -15.01 -6.68 12.00
CA VAL A 28 -14.48 -5.90 10.87
C VAL A 28 -15.59 -5.14 10.14
N GLN A 29 -16.75 -5.77 9.94
CA GLN A 29 -17.91 -5.12 9.31
C GLN A 29 -18.44 -3.95 10.14
N GLU A 30 -18.61 -4.12 11.45
CA GLU A 30 -19.08 -3.02 12.33
C GLU A 30 -18.04 -1.90 12.43
N LEU A 31 -16.75 -2.24 12.57
CA LEU A 31 -15.68 -1.27 12.54
C LEU A 31 -15.68 -0.48 11.23
N ASN A 32 -15.89 -1.15 10.09
CA ASN A 32 -15.93 -0.49 8.80
C ASN A 32 -17.11 0.47 8.66
N LYS A 33 -18.28 0.17 9.25
CA LYS A 33 -19.42 1.10 9.26
C LYS A 33 -19.10 2.41 9.99
N ILE A 34 -18.29 2.33 11.05
CA ILE A 34 -17.82 3.50 11.79
C ILE A 34 -16.81 4.26 10.94
N LEU A 35 -15.79 3.57 10.40
CA LEU A 35 -14.71 4.20 9.64
C LEU A 35 -15.17 4.77 8.28
N ASN A 36 -16.21 4.21 7.65
CA ASN A 36 -16.80 4.76 6.42
C ASN A 36 -17.29 6.21 6.57
N LYS A 37 -17.61 6.63 7.80
CA LYS A 37 -18.07 7.99 8.11
C LYS A 37 -16.96 8.84 8.72
N TRP A 38 -15.81 8.24 9.02
CA TRP A 38 -14.69 8.92 9.62
C TRP A 38 -14.01 9.81 8.56
N GLN A 39 -13.62 11.00 8.99
CA GLN A 39 -12.79 11.90 8.21
C GLN A 39 -11.72 12.47 9.16
N PRO A 40 -10.52 12.77 8.65
CA PRO A 40 -9.49 13.39 9.47
C PRO A 40 -9.98 14.75 9.94
N GLU A 41 -10.04 14.95 11.26
CA GLU A 41 -10.22 16.28 11.81
C GLU A 41 -8.93 17.07 11.59
N VAL A 42 -9.07 18.31 11.13
CA VAL A 42 -7.93 19.20 10.88
C VAL A 42 -8.03 20.36 11.86
N SER A 43 -6.98 20.60 12.63
CA SER A 43 -6.90 21.76 13.51
C SER A 43 -6.91 23.05 12.68
N PRO A 44 -7.23 24.21 13.29
CA PRO A 44 -7.11 25.52 12.62
C PRO A 44 -5.71 25.78 12.04
N ASP A 45 -4.67 25.16 12.62
CA ASP A 45 -3.27 25.26 12.19
C ASP A 45 -2.91 24.25 11.06
N GLY A 46 -3.89 23.53 10.50
CA GLY A 46 -3.68 22.57 9.42
C GLY A 46 -3.16 21.19 9.86
N VAL A 47 -3.12 20.91 11.18
CA VAL A 47 -2.60 19.66 11.72
C VAL A 47 -3.71 18.61 11.77
N ILE A 48 -3.43 17.41 11.25
CA ILE A 48 -4.36 16.28 11.35
C ILE A 48 -4.42 15.76 12.78
N LEU A 49 -5.63 15.75 13.33
CA LEU A 49 -5.96 15.27 14.67
C LEU A 49 -6.38 13.80 14.59
N THR A 50 -5.39 12.91 14.52
CA THR A 50 -5.57 11.48 14.71
C THR A 50 -4.48 10.94 15.63
N ASP A 51 -4.89 10.10 16.58
CA ASP A 51 -3.98 9.44 17.52
C ASP A 51 -3.36 8.18 16.92
N VAL A 52 -3.77 7.77 15.72
CA VAL A 52 -3.23 6.57 15.07
C VAL A 52 -2.00 6.94 14.27
N GLU A 53 -0.84 6.73 14.88
CA GLU A 53 0.47 6.82 14.21
C GLU A 53 0.86 5.53 13.48
N GLU A 54 1.74 5.64 12.49
CA GLU A 54 2.29 4.53 11.70
C GLU A 54 2.97 3.50 12.62
N GLU A 55 3.64 3.96 13.68
CA GLU A 55 4.35 3.09 14.62
C GLU A 55 3.41 2.09 15.28
N HIS A 56 2.20 2.51 15.64
CA HIS A 56 1.20 1.60 16.21
C HIS A 56 0.86 0.45 15.27
N LEU A 57 0.86 0.67 13.95
CA LEU A 57 0.59 -0.40 12.99
C LEU A 57 1.76 -1.38 12.91
N TRP A 58 3.00 -0.90 13.03
CA TRP A 58 4.19 -1.76 13.10
C TRP A 58 4.18 -2.61 14.38
N ASP A 59 3.94 -1.99 15.53
CA ASP A 59 3.90 -2.64 16.85
C ASP A 59 2.77 -3.68 16.92
N CYS A 60 1.61 -3.34 16.37
CA CYS A 60 0.45 -4.24 16.31
C CYS A 60 0.53 -5.28 15.18
N LYS A 61 1.67 -5.38 14.47
CA LYS A 61 1.87 -6.30 13.34
C LYS A 61 0.81 -6.18 12.22
N GLN A 62 0.27 -4.98 12.04
CA GLN A 62 -0.64 -4.63 10.94
C GLN A 62 0.11 -4.19 9.67
N LEU A 63 1.41 -3.91 9.81
CA LEU A 63 2.36 -3.79 8.73
C LEU A 63 3.45 -4.85 8.89
N GLY A 64 3.87 -5.48 7.79
CA GLY A 64 4.83 -6.58 7.81
C GLY A 64 4.49 -7.71 6.84
N VAL A 65 5.12 -8.86 7.06
CA VAL A 65 4.92 -10.10 6.28
C VAL A 65 4.32 -11.23 7.13
N TYR A 66 3.61 -10.90 8.21
CA TYR A 66 3.13 -11.87 9.19
C TYR A 66 2.00 -12.77 8.68
N SER A 67 1.27 -12.34 7.65
CA SER A 67 0.28 -13.13 6.92
C SER A 67 0.10 -12.54 5.51
N PRO A 68 -0.55 -13.27 4.58
CA PRO A 68 -0.87 -12.74 3.25
C PRO A 68 -1.69 -11.45 3.30
N PHE A 69 -2.67 -11.34 4.20
CA PHE A 69 -3.48 -10.13 4.33
C PHE A 69 -2.68 -8.96 4.92
N VAL A 70 -1.80 -9.21 5.91
CA VAL A 70 -0.92 -8.16 6.46
C VAL A 70 0.05 -7.64 5.41
N LEU A 71 0.59 -8.51 4.54
CA LEU A 71 1.42 -8.07 3.41
C LEU A 71 0.64 -7.20 2.43
N LEU A 72 -0.59 -7.59 2.06
CA LEU A 72 -1.44 -6.74 1.20
C LEU A 72 -1.75 -5.39 1.85
N ASN A 73 -2.04 -5.38 3.17
CA ASN A 73 -2.26 -4.17 3.94
C ASN A 73 -1.02 -3.25 3.92
N THR A 74 0.17 -3.85 4.01
CA THR A 74 1.45 -3.14 3.96
C THR A 74 1.70 -2.49 2.61
N LEU A 75 1.44 -3.22 1.52
CA LEU A 75 1.52 -2.66 0.16
C LEU A 75 0.50 -1.54 -0.05
N MET A 76 -0.73 -1.74 0.43
CA MET A 76 -1.78 -0.74 0.33
C MET A 76 -1.41 0.53 1.10
N TYR A 77 -0.89 0.39 2.33
CA TYR A 77 -0.37 1.49 3.12
C TYR A 77 0.70 2.29 2.39
N PHE A 78 1.71 1.62 1.81
CA PHE A 78 2.75 2.31 1.03
C PHE A 78 2.21 2.95 -0.24
N ASN A 79 1.28 2.30 -0.95
CA ASN A 79 0.63 2.88 -2.12
C ASN A 79 -0.21 4.12 -1.74
N THR A 80 -0.91 4.09 -0.61
CA THR A 80 -1.66 5.24 -0.11
C THR A 80 -0.71 6.37 0.29
N LYS A 81 0.36 6.07 1.04
CA LYS A 81 1.33 7.05 1.53
C LYS A 81 2.14 7.69 0.40
N TYR A 82 2.81 6.89 -0.42
CA TYR A 82 3.79 7.37 -1.40
C TYR A 82 3.21 7.63 -2.79
N PHE A 83 2.20 6.87 -3.22
CA PHE A 83 1.50 7.15 -4.48
C PHE A 83 0.32 8.10 -4.30
N GLY A 84 -0.09 8.40 -3.07
CA GLY A 84 -1.22 9.29 -2.78
C GLY A 84 -2.58 8.66 -3.10
N MET A 85 -2.67 7.33 -3.14
CA MET A 85 -3.91 6.62 -3.47
C MET A 85 -4.83 6.54 -2.25
N ARG A 86 -5.86 7.39 -2.21
CA ARG A 86 -6.79 7.54 -1.08
C ARG A 86 -8.20 7.06 -1.37
N THR A 87 -8.48 6.55 -2.57
CA THR A 87 -9.77 5.93 -2.89
C THR A 87 -9.60 4.48 -3.34
N VAL A 88 -10.67 3.70 -3.17
CA VAL A 88 -10.68 2.28 -3.57
C VAL A 88 -10.51 2.15 -5.08
N GLU A 89 -11.06 3.09 -5.87
CA GLU A 89 -10.90 3.14 -7.32
C GLU A 89 -9.43 3.26 -7.72
N GLN A 90 -8.69 4.18 -7.10
CA GLN A 90 -7.28 4.37 -7.39
C GLN A 90 -6.48 3.09 -7.11
N HIS A 91 -6.83 2.38 -6.05
CA HIS A 91 -6.21 1.09 -5.75
C HIS A 91 -6.64 -0.03 -6.69
N MET A 92 -7.89 -0.06 -7.14
CA MET A 92 -8.39 -1.03 -8.12
C MET A 92 -7.80 -0.81 -9.52
N GLU A 93 -7.33 0.39 -9.83
CA GLU A 93 -6.63 0.71 -11.09
C GLU A 93 -5.17 0.23 -11.12
N LEU A 94 -4.62 -0.19 -9.98
CA LEU A 94 -3.29 -0.76 -9.94
C LEU A 94 -3.25 -2.11 -10.67
N SER A 95 -2.12 -2.35 -11.33
CA SER A 95 -1.81 -3.62 -11.98
C SER A 95 -0.33 -3.94 -11.93
N PHE A 96 0.02 -5.21 -12.13
CA PHE A 96 1.42 -5.62 -12.26
C PHE A 96 2.16 -4.96 -13.43
N THR A 97 1.43 -4.44 -14.44
CA THR A 97 2.03 -3.72 -15.56
C THR A 97 2.28 -2.23 -15.30
N ASN A 98 1.61 -1.64 -14.31
CA ASN A 98 1.73 -0.21 -13.99
C ASN A 98 2.43 0.08 -12.66
N VAL A 99 2.64 -0.91 -11.80
CA VAL A 99 3.51 -0.83 -10.63
C VAL A 99 4.74 -1.69 -10.88
N LEU A 100 5.87 -1.05 -11.13
CA LEU A 100 7.09 -1.73 -11.58
C LEU A 100 8.25 -1.44 -10.64
N ARG A 101 9.06 -2.48 -10.38
CA ARG A 101 10.36 -2.30 -9.72
C ARG A 101 11.37 -1.79 -10.75
N GLN A 102 12.07 -0.73 -10.42
CA GLN A 102 13.19 -0.21 -11.20
C GLN A 102 14.48 -0.22 -10.38
N SER A 103 15.61 -0.25 -11.10
CA SER A 103 16.91 -0.02 -10.51
C SER A 103 17.70 0.95 -11.36
N ARG A 104 18.17 2.04 -10.76
CA ARG A 104 18.94 3.08 -11.43
C ARG A 104 20.28 3.24 -10.74
N THR A 105 21.36 3.32 -11.51
CA THR A 105 22.68 3.67 -10.98
C THR A 105 22.80 5.19 -10.96
N THR A 106 23.07 5.76 -9.79
CA THR A 106 23.34 7.19 -9.61
C THR A 106 24.79 7.38 -9.17
N THR A 107 25.49 8.35 -9.76
CA THR A 107 26.87 8.66 -9.41
C THR A 107 26.88 9.62 -8.23
N THR A 108 27.46 9.21 -7.12
CA THR A 108 27.65 10.06 -5.93
C THR A 108 29.13 10.45 -5.80
N THR A 109 29.44 11.38 -4.90
CA THR A 109 30.83 11.72 -4.53
C THR A 109 31.64 10.53 -4.01
N ARG A 110 30.96 9.46 -3.56
CA ARG A 110 31.57 8.20 -3.08
C ARG A 110 31.59 7.09 -4.14
N GLY A 111 31.25 7.40 -5.40
CA GLY A 111 31.19 6.45 -6.51
C GLY A 111 29.75 6.08 -6.94
N PRO A 112 29.62 5.14 -7.89
CA PRO A 112 28.33 4.72 -8.42
C PRO A 112 27.54 3.91 -7.37
N VAL A 113 26.27 4.26 -7.18
CA VAL A 113 25.37 3.64 -6.21
C VAL A 113 24.11 3.17 -6.94
N LYS A 114 23.72 1.91 -6.76
CA LYS A 114 22.51 1.35 -7.36
C LYS A 114 21.30 1.58 -6.45
N VAL A 115 20.36 2.41 -6.87
CA VAL A 115 19.13 2.73 -6.15
C VAL A 115 17.99 1.89 -6.70
N HIS A 116 17.19 1.30 -5.81
CA HIS A 116 15.98 0.56 -6.17
C HIS A 116 14.73 1.36 -5.82
N THR A 117 13.74 1.32 -6.70
CA THR A 117 12.46 2.02 -6.54
C THR A 117 11.29 1.16 -6.98
N VAL A 118 10.11 1.41 -6.42
CA VAL A 118 8.83 0.95 -6.97
C VAL A 118 8.15 2.15 -7.60
N CYS A 119 7.84 2.06 -8.89
CA CYS A 119 7.36 3.16 -9.70
C CYS A 119 5.93 2.90 -10.17
N TYR A 120 5.08 3.93 -10.11
CA TYR A 120 3.71 3.88 -10.63
C TYR A 120 3.59 4.65 -11.96
N TYR A 121 2.99 3.99 -12.96
CA TYR A 121 2.74 4.52 -14.31
C TYR A 121 1.24 4.52 -14.62
N PRO A 122 0.53 5.64 -14.50
CA PRO A 122 -0.90 5.71 -14.77
C PRO A 122 -1.25 5.14 -16.16
N SER A 123 -2.30 4.31 -16.22
CA SER A 123 -2.76 3.72 -17.47
C SER A 123 -3.17 4.80 -18.48
N LEU A 124 -2.81 4.63 -19.76
CA LEU A 124 -3.10 5.59 -20.85
C LEU A 124 -4.59 5.90 -21.02
N ARG A 125 -5.50 5.08 -20.46
CA ARG A 125 -6.95 5.36 -20.46
C ARG A 125 -7.28 6.67 -19.72
N HIS A 126 -6.46 7.08 -18.75
CA HIS A 126 -6.61 8.33 -18.00
C HIS A 126 -6.05 9.57 -18.70
N ARG A 127 -5.22 9.44 -19.75
CA ARG A 127 -4.69 10.61 -20.47
C ARG A 127 -5.71 11.30 -21.37
N LYS A 128 -6.88 10.67 -21.62
CA LYS A 128 -7.92 11.24 -22.50
C LYS A 128 -8.81 12.29 -21.83
N THR A 129 -8.71 12.52 -20.52
CA THR A 129 -9.59 13.47 -19.82
C THR A 129 -8.97 14.86 -19.63
N LYS A 130 -7.71 15.10 -20.04
CA LYS A 130 -7.13 16.44 -19.89
C LYS A 130 -6.39 17.05 -21.08
N ASP A 131 -6.00 16.30 -22.11
CA ASP A 131 -5.35 16.91 -23.29
C ASP A 131 -5.76 16.22 -24.59
N SER A 132 -6.77 16.81 -25.25
CA SER A 132 -6.97 16.64 -26.68
C SER A 132 -6.03 17.57 -27.44
N ALA A 133 -4.75 17.22 -27.56
CA ALA A 133 -3.85 17.88 -28.50
C ALA A 133 -2.62 17.02 -28.85
N LEU A 134 -2.54 16.70 -30.15
CA LEU A 134 -1.30 16.59 -30.94
C LEU A 134 -0.36 15.38 -30.74
N GLY A 135 -0.28 14.58 -31.80
CA GLY A 135 1.03 14.22 -32.36
C GLY A 135 1.55 12.81 -32.09
N LYS A 136 1.65 12.01 -33.15
CA LYS A 136 2.51 10.82 -33.23
C LYS A 136 3.94 11.20 -32.80
N ARG A 137 4.47 10.60 -31.74
CA ARG A 137 5.92 10.44 -31.48
C ARG A 137 6.14 9.34 -30.44
N LYS A 138 7.01 8.40 -30.83
CA LYS A 138 7.98 7.61 -30.04
C LYS A 138 7.54 7.12 -28.65
N ARG A 139 7.71 5.80 -28.41
CA ARG A 139 7.73 5.14 -27.10
C ARG A 139 8.84 5.75 -26.24
N GLU A 140 8.63 6.97 -25.79
CA GLU A 140 9.45 7.66 -24.81
C GLU A 140 9.04 7.09 -23.47
N GLU A 141 10.02 6.56 -22.75
CA GLU A 141 9.93 6.04 -21.40
C GLU A 141 9.32 7.13 -20.52
N SER A 142 7.99 7.13 -20.39
CA SER A 142 7.27 8.14 -19.63
C SER A 142 7.78 8.08 -18.20
N ALA A 143 8.26 9.19 -17.66
CA ALA A 143 8.67 9.27 -16.27
C ALA A 143 7.54 8.75 -15.35
N PRO A 144 7.88 8.03 -14.26
CA PRO A 144 6.87 7.56 -13.33
C PRO A 144 6.12 8.73 -12.71
N ALA A 145 4.82 8.56 -12.47
CA ALA A 145 4.02 9.60 -11.84
C ALA A 145 4.36 9.75 -10.36
N LYS A 146 4.67 8.63 -9.70
CA LYS A 146 5.04 8.55 -8.28
C LYS A 146 6.02 7.40 -8.06
N GLU A 147 6.87 7.53 -7.05
CA GLU A 147 7.91 6.56 -6.72
C GLU A 147 7.91 6.24 -5.22
N GLN A 148 8.27 5.01 -4.88
CA GLN A 148 8.59 4.57 -3.51
C GLN A 148 10.06 4.18 -3.49
N HIS A 149 10.86 4.83 -2.66
CA HIS A 149 12.29 4.58 -2.58
C HIS A 149 12.63 3.44 -1.62
N GLU A 150 13.74 2.75 -1.90
CA GLU A 150 14.32 1.78 -0.98
C GLU A 150 14.70 2.45 0.36
N ASN A 151 14.19 1.89 1.47
CA ASN A 151 14.63 2.27 2.80
C ASN A 151 15.89 1.48 3.19
N ARG A 152 17.05 2.08 2.93
CA ARG A 152 18.35 1.47 3.24
C ARG A 152 18.69 1.44 4.72
N MET A 153 18.09 2.36 5.50
CA MET A 153 18.33 2.46 6.94
C MET A 153 17.55 1.37 7.70
N ASN A 154 16.37 1.00 7.20
CA ASN A 154 15.56 -0.05 7.79
C ASN A 154 14.97 -0.99 6.71
N PRO A 155 15.68 -2.07 6.35
CA PRO A 155 15.20 -3.05 5.38
C PRO A 155 13.88 -3.74 5.76
N LEU A 156 13.57 -3.85 7.05
CA LEU A 156 12.33 -4.45 7.55
C LEU A 156 11.10 -3.55 7.34
N ARG A 157 11.32 -2.27 7.00
CA ARG A 157 10.27 -1.28 6.67
C ARG A 157 10.45 -0.72 5.26
N CYS A 158 11.09 -1.46 4.37
CA CYS A 158 11.45 -1.01 3.03
C CYS A 158 10.37 -1.34 1.99
N PRO A 159 9.69 -0.35 1.37
CA PRO A 159 8.62 -0.60 0.39
C PRO A 159 9.05 -1.51 -0.76
N VAL A 160 10.27 -1.31 -1.27
CA VAL A 160 10.86 -2.14 -2.33
C VAL A 160 10.97 -3.62 -1.91
N LYS A 161 11.32 -3.90 -0.65
CA LYS A 161 11.48 -5.28 -0.15
C LYS A 161 10.14 -5.97 0.02
N PHE A 162 9.13 -5.26 0.49
CA PHE A 162 7.76 -5.77 0.55
C PHE A 162 7.19 -6.06 -0.84
N PHE A 163 7.44 -5.17 -1.81
CA PHE A 163 7.01 -5.40 -3.18
C PHE A 163 7.75 -6.59 -3.83
N GLU A 164 9.07 -6.72 -3.63
CA GLU A 164 9.85 -7.89 -4.07
C GLU A 164 9.29 -9.19 -3.48
N PHE A 165 9.02 -9.20 -2.17
CA PHE A 165 8.45 -10.35 -1.49
C PHE A 165 7.05 -10.68 -1.99
N TYR A 166 6.19 -9.68 -2.20
CA TYR A 166 4.88 -9.87 -2.80
C TYR A 166 4.96 -10.58 -4.16
N LEU A 167 5.80 -10.07 -5.07
CA LEU A 167 6.02 -10.69 -6.38
C LEU A 167 6.52 -12.13 -6.27
N SER A 168 7.37 -12.44 -5.28
CA SER A 168 7.87 -13.80 -5.05
C SER A 168 6.79 -14.80 -4.62
N LYS A 169 5.72 -14.31 -3.98
CA LYS A 169 4.58 -15.13 -3.50
C LYS A 169 3.42 -15.18 -4.49
N CYS A 170 3.53 -14.48 -5.62
CA CYS A 170 2.59 -14.49 -6.73
C CYS A 170 3.03 -15.47 -7.82
N SER A 171 2.08 -16.09 -8.52
CA SER A 171 2.40 -16.91 -9.69
C SER A 171 3.01 -16.06 -10.81
N GLY A 172 3.87 -16.65 -11.64
CA GLY A 172 4.48 -15.93 -12.76
C GLY A 172 3.46 -15.42 -13.78
N THR A 173 2.29 -16.07 -13.89
CA THR A 173 1.24 -15.77 -14.88
C THR A 173 0.54 -14.44 -14.60
N VAL A 174 0.43 -14.01 -13.35
CA VAL A 174 -0.22 -12.74 -13.00
C VAL A 174 0.66 -11.52 -13.30
N ARG A 175 1.98 -11.68 -13.41
CA ARG A 175 2.93 -10.56 -13.50
C ARG A 175 2.77 -9.72 -14.78
N ASN A 176 2.11 -10.25 -15.80
CA ASN A 176 1.83 -9.56 -17.05
C ASN A 176 0.39 -9.02 -17.13
N ARG A 177 -0.42 -9.17 -16.07
CA ARG A 177 -1.80 -8.70 -16.02
C ARG A 177 -1.83 -7.19 -15.83
N SER A 178 -2.67 -6.52 -16.62
CA SER A 178 -2.82 -5.06 -16.65
C SER A 178 -4.07 -4.55 -15.95
N ASP A 179 -4.78 -5.43 -15.24
CA ASP A 179 -6.10 -5.18 -14.67
C ASP A 179 -6.24 -5.58 -13.20
N LEU A 180 -5.16 -6.06 -12.57
CA LEU A 180 -5.18 -6.45 -11.16
C LEU A 180 -3.80 -6.35 -10.51
N PHE A 181 -3.78 -5.90 -9.26
CA PHE A 181 -2.58 -5.79 -8.43
C PHE A 181 -2.72 -6.54 -7.10
N TYR A 182 -3.83 -6.37 -6.38
CA TYR A 182 -4.08 -7.04 -5.10
C TYR A 182 -4.74 -8.40 -5.33
N LEU A 183 -4.01 -9.47 -5.03
CA LEU A 183 -4.48 -10.84 -5.23
C LEU A 183 -5.09 -11.43 -3.97
N GLN A 184 -6.13 -12.23 -4.14
CA GLN A 184 -6.80 -12.95 -3.06
C GLN A 184 -5.84 -13.97 -2.43
N PRO A 185 -5.61 -13.91 -1.10
CA PRO A 185 -4.88 -14.94 -0.36
C PRO A 185 -5.47 -16.33 -0.53
N GLU A 186 -4.60 -17.33 -0.69
CA GLU A 186 -4.95 -18.74 -0.70
C GLU A 186 -5.29 -19.23 0.71
N ARG A 187 -6.42 -19.92 0.86
CA ARG A 187 -6.91 -20.34 2.19
C ARG A 187 -5.98 -21.31 2.92
N SER A 188 -5.23 -22.11 2.16
CA SER A 188 -4.36 -23.16 2.68
C SER A 188 -2.88 -22.79 2.70
N CYS A 189 -2.52 -21.55 2.35
CA CYS A 189 -1.10 -21.17 2.37
C CYS A 189 -0.58 -21.05 3.80
N VAL A 190 0.67 -21.46 3.98
CA VAL A 190 1.46 -21.28 5.20
C VAL A 190 2.68 -20.41 4.90
N ALA A 191 3.43 -20.00 5.93
CA ALA A 191 4.55 -19.08 5.76
C ALA A 191 5.59 -19.55 4.72
N GLU A 192 5.88 -20.85 4.72
CA GLU A 192 6.83 -21.53 3.85
C GLU A 192 6.29 -21.79 2.45
N SER A 193 4.98 -21.60 2.22
CA SER A 193 4.38 -21.85 0.92
C SER A 193 5.03 -20.98 -0.16
N PRO A 194 5.37 -21.56 -1.35
CA PRO A 194 5.99 -20.80 -2.43
C PRO A 194 5.03 -19.73 -2.98
N LEU A 195 3.73 -20.02 -2.95
CA LEU A 195 2.67 -19.11 -3.34
C LEU A 195 1.79 -18.81 -2.13
N TRP A 196 1.45 -17.53 -1.95
CA TRP A 196 0.46 -17.10 -0.95
C TRP A 196 -0.84 -16.63 -1.59
N TYR A 197 -0.82 -16.35 -2.89
CA TYR A 197 -1.90 -15.66 -3.58
C TYR A 197 -2.37 -16.43 -4.81
N SER A 198 -3.68 -16.42 -5.00
CA SER A 198 -4.35 -16.95 -6.19
C SER A 198 -4.23 -15.98 -7.38
N SER A 199 -4.80 -16.34 -8.53
CA SER A 199 -4.95 -15.41 -9.67
C SER A 199 -6.25 -14.59 -9.62
N VAL A 200 -6.99 -14.63 -8.51
CA VAL A 200 -8.26 -13.91 -8.31
C VAL A 200 -7.97 -12.58 -7.61
N PRO A 201 -8.58 -11.46 -8.02
CA PRO A 201 -8.42 -10.19 -7.31
C PRO A 201 -9.10 -10.22 -5.94
N VAL A 202 -8.56 -9.47 -4.97
CA VAL A 202 -9.29 -9.15 -3.74
C VAL A 202 -10.55 -8.37 -4.09
N ASP A 203 -11.66 -8.69 -3.44
CA ASP A 203 -12.91 -8.01 -3.69
C ASP A 203 -12.88 -6.55 -3.20
N ARG A 204 -13.74 -5.73 -3.82
CA ARG A 204 -13.81 -4.29 -3.55
C ARG A 204 -14.10 -3.96 -2.09
N ALA A 205 -14.99 -4.70 -1.42
CA ALA A 205 -15.40 -4.41 -0.05
C ALA A 205 -14.26 -4.70 0.93
N THR A 206 -13.47 -5.75 0.67
CA THR A 206 -12.25 -6.03 1.43
C THR A 206 -11.20 -4.91 1.27
N LEU A 207 -10.94 -4.45 0.04
CA LEU A 207 -10.04 -3.33 -0.21
C LEU A 207 -10.52 -2.03 0.46
N GLU A 208 -11.81 -1.72 0.37
CA GLU A 208 -12.43 -0.58 1.04
C GLU A 208 -12.23 -0.63 2.55
N SER A 209 -12.48 -1.79 3.16
CA SER A 209 -12.28 -2.00 4.58
C SER A 209 -10.83 -1.79 5.03
N MET A 210 -9.87 -2.30 4.24
CA MET A 210 -8.44 -2.08 4.48
C MET A 210 -8.07 -0.60 4.37
N LEU A 211 -8.51 0.05 3.28
CA LEU A 211 -8.22 1.45 3.01
C LEU A 211 -8.76 2.36 4.11
N ASN A 212 -10.00 2.17 4.56
CA ASN A 212 -10.60 2.98 5.62
C ASN A 212 -9.80 2.96 6.92
N ARG A 213 -9.19 1.81 7.26
CA ARG A 213 -8.27 1.73 8.42
C ARG A 213 -6.97 2.47 8.17
N ILE A 214 -6.42 2.37 6.96
CA ILE A 214 -5.19 3.06 6.56
C ILE A 214 -5.39 4.57 6.58
N LEU A 215 -6.52 5.07 6.08
CA LEU A 215 -6.84 6.51 6.07
C LEU A 215 -6.92 7.10 7.48
N ALA A 216 -7.18 6.29 8.52
CA ALA A 216 -7.14 6.78 9.90
C ALA A 216 -5.72 7.15 10.41
N VAL A 217 -4.67 6.76 9.68
CA VAL A 217 -3.27 6.91 10.10
C VAL A 217 -2.73 8.30 9.77
N LYS A 218 -2.10 8.96 10.75
CA LYS A 218 -1.61 10.34 10.69
C LYS A 218 -0.67 10.60 9.52
N GLU A 219 0.29 9.71 9.31
CA GLU A 219 1.37 9.84 8.34
C GLU A 219 0.90 9.72 6.88
N ILE A 220 -0.36 9.32 6.65
CA ILE A 220 -0.97 9.37 5.31
C ILE A 220 -1.18 10.81 4.82
N TYR A 221 -1.19 11.77 5.74
CA TYR A 221 -1.46 13.17 5.45
C TYR A 221 -0.25 14.08 5.65
N SER A 222 0.85 13.58 6.23
CA SER A 222 2.02 14.40 6.59
C SER A 222 2.68 15.11 5.40
N ASP A 223 2.61 14.55 4.19
CA ASP A 223 3.14 15.22 2.98
C ASP A 223 2.26 16.40 2.51
N GLN A 224 0.99 16.49 2.94
CA GLN A 224 0.11 17.62 2.58
C GLN A 224 0.43 18.89 3.37
N ALA A 225 0.99 18.75 4.57
CA ALA A 225 1.40 19.89 5.38
C ALA A 225 2.62 20.61 4.80
N ALA A 226 3.45 19.94 3.99
CA ALA A 226 4.64 20.54 3.38
C ALA A 226 4.33 21.29 2.08
N GLU A 227 3.34 20.85 1.30
CA GLU A 227 2.91 21.51 0.05
C GLU A 227 2.03 22.76 0.29
N GLY A 228 1.48 22.93 1.50
CA GLY A 228 0.63 24.07 1.87
C GLY A 228 1.37 25.34 2.36
N TYR A 229 2.71 25.31 2.43
CA TYR A 229 3.54 26.46 2.84
C TYR A 229 4.32 27.11 1.69
N THR A 230 4.04 26.70 0.45
CA THR A 230 4.56 27.36 -0.75
C THR A 230 3.43 28.07 -1.49
N ASP A 231 2.95 29.18 -0.93
CA ASP A 231 2.32 30.28 -1.66
C ASP A 231 2.60 31.60 -0.93
#